data_AF-A0A937WHF5-F1
#
_entry.id   AF-A0A937WHF5-F1
#
_cell.length_a   1.000
_cell.length_b   1.000
_cell.length_c   1.000
_cell.angle_alpha   90.00
_cell.angle_beta   90.00
_cell.angle_gamma   90.00
#
_symmetry.space_group_name_H-M   'P 1'
#
loop_
_entity.id
_entity.type
_entity.pdbx_description
1 polymer ?
#
loop_
_entity_poly.entity_id
_entity_poly.type
_entity_poly.pdbx_seq_one_letter_code
_entity_poly.pdbx_strand_id
1 'polypeptide(L)'
;MPDKLSRREFIECAACGAMALALSSLPFKNAQADTSPDLTDGKHIFVTKEAMYYEKLPENEIKCKLCPKECVVGDKERGWCGVRDNRKGKYYTMVHSNPCAVHIDPIEKKPFYHFLPASLAFSISTAGCNLNCKYCQNWQISQYRPEQTDNVYAPPEMVVDTAQKRKCQSIAYTYAEPIIYYEYMLDTAKIGRKTGIKSVVVSAGYIHTDPLKELCETVDAVKIDLKAFSDKFYKEICKGTLQPVLNTLKTLKEMKVWHEIVDLVVPTLNDTEAEFKDLAKWTVDNLGPDVPLHFSKFHPTYQLKNLPDTPLKTLEIARQISMEVGLNYVYIGNVNPDHEGNNTYCSKCHKMLIERYSYMIRKNDVVNGKCRYCGNKIPGVWE
;
A
#
# COMPACT_ATOMS: atom_id res chain seq x y z
N MET A 1 -27.92 29.30 -8.06
CA MET A 1 -28.42 28.01 -7.53
C MET A 1 -27.80 26.95 -8.42
N PRO A 2 -26.90 26.08 -7.94
CA PRO A 2 -26.32 25.06 -8.81
C PRO A 2 -27.30 23.91 -8.95
N ASP A 3 -27.55 23.51 -10.19
CA ASP A 3 -28.49 22.48 -10.60
C ASP A 3 -28.22 21.15 -9.88
N LYS A 4 -29.25 20.62 -9.22
CA LYS A 4 -29.22 19.29 -8.62
C LYS A 4 -29.35 18.26 -9.74
N LEU A 5 -28.33 17.42 -9.89
CA LEU A 5 -28.38 16.21 -10.72
C LEU A 5 -29.68 15.44 -10.45
N SER A 6 -30.38 15.11 -11.52
CA SER A 6 -31.61 14.34 -11.46
C SER A 6 -31.32 12.92 -10.97
N ARG A 7 -32.33 12.27 -10.38
CA ARG A 7 -32.24 10.88 -9.90
C ARG A 7 -31.83 9.90 -11.01
N ARG A 8 -32.10 10.24 -12.28
CA ARG A 8 -31.72 9.46 -13.46
C ARG A 8 -30.24 9.63 -13.79
N GLU A 9 -29.71 10.85 -13.75
CA GLU A 9 -28.27 11.12 -13.93
C GLU A 9 -27.43 10.53 -12.80
N PHE A 10 -27.95 10.51 -11.56
CA PHE A 10 -27.31 9.80 -10.45
C PHE A 10 -27.22 8.29 -10.68
N ILE A 11 -28.28 7.67 -11.23
CA ILE A 11 -28.30 6.23 -11.54
C ILE A 11 -27.38 5.90 -12.72
N GLU A 12 -27.29 6.77 -13.74
CA GLU A 12 -26.36 6.58 -14.87
C GLU A 12 -24.88 6.75 -14.42
N CYS A 13 -24.57 7.73 -13.57
CA CYS A 13 -23.24 7.86 -12.95
C CYS A 13 -22.90 6.69 -12.01
N ALA A 14 -23.87 6.19 -11.24
CA ALA A 14 -23.69 5.02 -10.39
C ALA A 14 -23.51 3.72 -11.19
N ALA A 15 -24.17 3.60 -12.35
CA ALA A 15 -23.98 2.48 -13.28
C ALA A 15 -22.59 2.50 -13.93
N CYS A 16 -22.03 3.68 -14.23
CA CYS A 16 -20.64 3.81 -14.67
C CYS A 16 -19.62 3.47 -13.55
N GLY A 17 -19.93 3.81 -12.29
CA GLY A 17 -19.12 3.41 -11.13
C GLY A 17 -19.18 1.90 -10.81
N ALA A 18 -20.32 1.26 -11.06
CA ALA A 18 -20.48 -0.19 -10.91
C ALA A 18 -19.90 -0.99 -12.09
N MET A 19 -19.84 -0.43 -13.30
CA MET A 19 -19.15 -1.04 -14.44
C MET A 19 -17.62 -1.01 -14.32
N ALA A 20 -17.06 -0.12 -13.49
CA ALA A 20 -15.65 -0.14 -13.12
C ALA A 20 -15.27 -1.31 -12.19
N LEU A 21 -16.25 -2.06 -11.66
CA LEU A 21 -16.04 -3.27 -10.86
C LEU A 21 -16.17 -4.57 -11.67
N ALA A 22 -16.42 -4.51 -12.98
CA ALA A 22 -16.69 -5.70 -13.79
C ALA A 22 -16.00 -5.75 -15.16
N LEU A 23 -14.97 -4.93 -15.41
CA LEU A 23 -14.23 -4.98 -16.68
C LEU A 23 -12.75 -5.36 -16.51
N SER A 24 -12.51 -6.60 -16.94
CA SER A 24 -11.25 -7.22 -17.34
C SER A 24 -10.41 -7.92 -16.25
N SER A 25 -10.88 -9.10 -15.84
CA SER A 25 -9.96 -10.24 -15.77
C SER A 25 -9.42 -10.47 -17.18
N LEU A 26 -8.23 -9.93 -17.47
CA LEU A 26 -7.58 -10.16 -18.76
C LEU A 26 -6.99 -11.59 -18.77
N PRO A 27 -7.24 -12.38 -19.83
CA PRO A 27 -6.59 -13.66 -19.98
C PRO A 27 -5.11 -13.43 -20.31
N PHE A 28 -4.21 -13.76 -19.38
CA PHE A 28 -2.80 -13.94 -19.68
C PHE A 28 -2.67 -15.12 -20.65
N LYS A 29 -2.22 -14.87 -21.88
CA LYS A 29 -1.82 -15.95 -22.79
C LYS A 29 -0.50 -16.52 -22.26
N ASN A 30 -0.49 -17.83 -21.98
CA ASN A 30 0.69 -18.59 -21.59
C ASN A 30 1.85 -18.35 -22.57
N ALA A 31 2.82 -17.55 -22.15
CA ALA A 31 4.13 -17.49 -22.78
C ALA A 31 4.96 -18.63 -22.16
N GLN A 32 5.15 -19.70 -22.92
CA GLN A 32 5.98 -20.83 -22.54
C GLN A 32 7.44 -20.39 -22.61
N ALA A 33 8.02 -20.02 -21.47
CA ALA A 33 9.45 -19.86 -21.30
C ALA A 33 10.03 -21.17 -20.73
N ASP A 34 11.22 -21.55 -21.22
CA ASP A 34 11.95 -22.81 -20.94
C ASP A 34 12.49 -22.93 -19.50
N THR A 35 11.65 -22.66 -18.51
CA THR A 35 11.85 -23.05 -17.11
C THR A 35 10.58 -23.75 -16.67
N SER A 36 10.54 -25.09 -16.71
CA SER A 36 9.34 -25.84 -16.29
C SER A 36 8.95 -25.38 -14.87
N PRO A 37 7.80 -24.71 -14.69
CA PRO A 37 7.33 -24.38 -13.35
C PRO A 37 7.05 -25.68 -12.60
N ASP A 38 7.45 -25.72 -11.33
CA ASP A 38 7.13 -26.84 -10.45
C ASP A 38 5.63 -26.77 -10.15
N LEU A 39 4.84 -27.56 -10.86
CA LEU A 39 3.41 -27.71 -10.64
C LEU A 39 3.22 -28.70 -9.48
N THR A 40 3.29 -28.22 -8.23
CA THR A 40 3.23 -29.10 -7.06
C THR A 40 1.89 -29.87 -6.95
N ASP A 41 0.82 -29.39 -7.59
CA ASP A 41 -0.51 -30.00 -7.56
C ASP A 41 -1.25 -30.00 -8.91
N GLY A 42 -0.55 -29.68 -10.01
CA GLY A 42 -1.15 -29.60 -11.34
C GLY A 42 -2.08 -28.39 -11.57
N LYS A 43 -2.28 -27.51 -10.58
CA LYS A 43 -3.11 -26.30 -10.67
C LYS A 43 -2.33 -25.01 -10.39
N HIS A 44 -1.38 -25.03 -9.45
CA HIS A 44 -0.66 -23.84 -9.00
C HIS A 44 0.80 -23.85 -9.44
N ILE A 45 1.29 -22.68 -9.84
CA ILE A 45 2.68 -22.46 -10.28
C ILE A 45 3.48 -21.92 -9.08
N PHE A 46 4.28 -22.77 -8.44
CA PHE A 46 5.20 -22.33 -7.39
C PHE A 46 6.62 -22.31 -7.93
N VAL A 47 7.12 -21.12 -8.25
CA VAL A 47 8.54 -20.94 -8.56
C VAL A 47 9.34 -21.17 -7.28
N THR A 48 10.22 -22.16 -7.31
CA THR A 48 11.13 -22.40 -6.19
C THR A 48 12.13 -21.26 -6.10
N LYS A 49 11.99 -20.43 -5.06
CA LYS A 49 12.90 -19.32 -4.73
C LYS A 49 13.24 -19.41 -3.24
N GLU A 50 14.53 -19.49 -2.92
CA GLU A 50 15.00 -19.42 -1.53
C GLU A 50 14.66 -18.05 -0.94
N ALA A 51 14.04 -18.05 0.23
CA ALA A 51 13.64 -16.85 0.93
C ALA A 51 14.86 -16.13 1.52
N MET A 52 14.84 -14.81 1.46
CA MET A 52 15.82 -13.94 2.09
C MET A 52 15.44 -13.71 3.56
N TYR A 53 16.43 -13.27 4.36
CA TYR A 53 16.27 -12.87 5.76
C TYR A 53 15.77 -14.00 6.67
N TYR A 54 16.57 -15.04 6.84
CA TYR A 54 16.36 -16.05 7.87
C TYR A 54 17.70 -16.60 8.40
N GLU A 55 17.67 -17.11 9.61
CA GLU A 55 18.78 -17.80 10.25
C GLU A 55 18.48 -19.30 10.30
N LYS A 56 19.50 -20.14 10.08
CA LYS A 56 19.38 -21.58 10.31
C LYS A 56 19.56 -21.88 11.78
N LEU A 57 18.73 -22.78 12.30
CA LEU A 57 18.77 -23.26 13.67
C LEU A 57 19.08 -24.78 13.68
N PRO A 58 19.37 -25.38 14.85
CA PRO A 58 19.47 -26.84 14.99
C PRO A 58 18.22 -27.58 14.50
N GLU A 59 18.34 -28.90 14.29
CA GLU A 59 17.21 -29.78 13.95
C GLU A 59 16.43 -29.38 12.69
N ASN A 60 17.11 -28.76 11.72
CA ASN A 60 16.52 -28.23 10.48
C ASN A 60 15.50 -27.11 10.69
N GLU A 61 15.44 -26.48 11.86
CA GLU A 61 14.61 -25.31 12.09
C GLU A 61 15.21 -24.06 11.42
N ILE A 62 14.38 -23.04 11.24
CA ILE A 62 14.80 -21.71 10.83
C ILE A 62 14.17 -20.64 11.72
N LYS A 63 14.80 -19.47 11.82
CA LYS A 63 14.20 -18.24 12.36
C LYS A 63 14.06 -17.19 11.26
N CYS A 64 12.83 -16.80 10.94
CA CYS A 64 12.57 -15.72 9.99
C CYS A 64 13.00 -14.37 10.59
N LYS A 65 13.72 -13.56 9.81
CA LYS A 65 14.20 -12.22 10.16
C LYS A 65 13.66 -11.12 9.25
N LEU A 66 12.71 -11.44 8.37
CA LEU A 66 12.08 -10.49 7.46
C LEU A 66 11.23 -9.46 8.20
N CYS A 67 10.38 -9.92 9.12
CA CYS A 67 9.41 -9.09 9.81
C CYS A 67 9.39 -9.37 11.32
N PRO A 68 8.85 -8.44 12.14
CA PRO A 68 8.87 -8.55 13.60
C PRO A 68 8.11 -9.75 14.19
N LYS A 69 7.48 -10.59 13.36
CA LYS A 69 6.91 -11.87 13.78
C LYS A 69 7.97 -12.87 14.22
N GLU A 70 9.19 -12.74 13.69
CA GLU A 70 10.35 -13.58 14.05
C GLU A 70 10.04 -15.09 14.15
N CYS A 71 9.22 -15.62 13.23
CA CYS A 71 8.75 -17.01 13.32
C CYS A 71 9.91 -17.99 13.38
N VAL A 72 9.89 -18.89 14.37
CA VAL A 72 10.68 -20.13 14.37
C VAL A 72 9.82 -21.19 13.67
N VAL A 73 10.38 -21.86 12.66
CA VAL A 73 9.62 -22.75 11.77
C VAL A 73 10.35 -24.08 11.64
N GLY A 74 9.68 -25.17 12.02
CA GLY A 74 10.19 -26.54 11.89
C GLY A 74 10.26 -27.03 10.45
N ASP A 75 10.93 -28.15 10.21
CA ASP A 75 10.96 -28.78 8.88
C ASP A 75 9.53 -29.10 8.41
N LYS A 76 9.23 -28.77 7.14
CA LYS A 76 7.92 -28.91 6.49
C LYS A 76 6.81 -28.01 7.04
N GLU A 77 7.15 -27.05 7.90
CA GLU A 77 6.20 -26.07 8.43
C GLU A 77 6.26 -24.73 7.68
N ARG A 78 5.31 -23.83 8.00
CA ARG A 78 5.23 -22.48 7.44
C ARG A 78 5.26 -21.42 8.53
N GLY A 79 5.81 -20.26 8.19
CA GLY A 79 5.70 -19.09 9.04
C GLY A 79 4.28 -18.50 9.09
N TRP A 80 4.08 -17.53 9.98
CA TRP A 80 2.79 -16.86 10.24
C TRP A 80 2.07 -16.38 8.98
N CYS A 81 2.81 -15.82 8.02
CA CYS A 81 2.23 -15.29 6.78
C CYS A 81 1.68 -16.35 5.83
N GLY A 82 2.02 -17.62 6.04
CA GLY A 82 1.51 -18.75 5.24
C GLY A 82 2.15 -18.92 3.85
N VAL A 83 3.08 -18.03 3.47
CA VAL A 83 3.67 -17.98 2.11
C VAL A 83 5.12 -18.39 2.03
N ARG A 84 5.72 -18.79 3.16
CA ARG A 84 7.09 -19.30 3.20
C ARG A 84 7.11 -20.60 3.98
N ASP A 85 7.81 -21.59 3.44
CA ASP A 85 7.89 -22.93 4.01
C ASP A 85 9.34 -23.41 4.17
N ASN A 86 9.60 -24.12 5.26
CA ASN A 86 10.92 -24.66 5.56
C ASN A 86 11.05 -26.08 4.98
N ARG A 87 12.09 -26.31 4.19
CA ARG A 87 12.43 -27.61 3.61
C ARG A 87 13.87 -27.94 3.95
N LYS A 88 14.06 -28.84 4.92
CA LYS A 88 15.36 -29.35 5.38
C LYS A 88 16.33 -28.23 5.79
N GLY A 89 15.87 -27.28 6.61
CA GLY A 89 16.68 -26.17 7.11
C GLY A 89 16.96 -25.06 6.08
N LYS A 90 16.18 -25.03 5.01
CA LYS A 90 16.19 -23.94 4.02
C LYS A 90 14.79 -23.39 3.84
N TYR A 91 14.65 -22.08 3.85
CA TYR A 91 13.35 -21.41 3.79
C TYR A 91 13.08 -20.98 2.35
N TYR A 92 11.88 -21.25 1.84
CA TYR A 92 11.49 -20.94 0.46
C TYR A 92 10.24 -20.07 0.46
N THR A 93 10.14 -19.17 -0.52
CA THR A 93 8.92 -18.41 -0.76
C THR A 93 8.05 -19.11 -1.79
N MET A 94 6.74 -19.12 -1.54
CA MET A 94 5.70 -19.71 -2.40
C MET A 94 4.98 -18.67 -3.25
N VAL A 95 5.39 -17.39 -3.14
CA VAL A 95 4.72 -16.26 -3.78
C VAL A 95 5.63 -15.51 -4.74
N HIS A 96 6.73 -16.13 -5.16
CA HIS A 96 7.55 -15.61 -6.26
C HIS A 96 6.89 -15.88 -7.61
N SER A 97 6.76 -14.84 -8.45
CA SER A 97 6.11 -14.91 -9.76
C SER A 97 4.65 -15.41 -9.74
N ASN A 98 3.99 -15.32 -8.59
CA ASN A 98 2.69 -15.95 -8.33
C ASN A 98 1.65 -14.95 -7.77
N PRO A 99 1.36 -13.83 -8.47
CA PRO A 99 0.33 -12.89 -8.05
C PRO A 99 -1.08 -13.49 -8.16
N CYS A 100 -1.92 -13.13 -7.19
CA CYS A 100 -3.36 -13.44 -7.16
C CYS A 100 -4.25 -12.23 -7.48
N ALA A 101 -3.65 -11.05 -7.64
CA ALA A 101 -4.34 -9.84 -8.06
C ALA A 101 -3.41 -9.01 -8.96
N VAL A 102 -3.93 -8.60 -10.11
CA VAL A 102 -3.21 -7.78 -11.10
C VAL A 102 -4.18 -6.76 -11.69
N HIS A 103 -3.87 -5.46 -11.55
CA HIS A 103 -4.70 -4.38 -12.07
C HIS A 103 -3.85 -3.23 -12.59
N ILE A 104 -4.45 -2.35 -13.39
CA ILE A 104 -3.91 -1.03 -13.67
C ILE A 104 -4.80 -0.05 -12.93
N ASP A 105 -4.27 0.67 -11.95
CA ASP A 105 -5.02 1.75 -11.31
C ASP A 105 -4.27 3.08 -11.35
N PRO A 106 -4.99 4.21 -11.30
CA PRO A 106 -4.39 5.51 -11.02
C PRO A 106 -3.59 5.49 -9.71
N ILE A 107 -2.54 6.31 -9.65
CA ILE A 107 -1.69 6.44 -8.45
C ILE A 107 -2.49 7.00 -7.26
N GLU A 108 -3.52 7.80 -7.52
CA GLU A 108 -4.45 8.36 -6.54
C GLU A 108 -5.20 7.29 -5.75
N LYS A 109 -5.43 6.10 -6.33
CA LYS A 109 -6.06 4.98 -5.63
C LYS A 109 -5.13 4.34 -4.59
N LYS A 110 -3.80 4.54 -4.70
CA LYS A 110 -2.77 4.08 -3.74
C LYS A 110 -2.45 5.13 -2.66
N PRO A 111 -3.44 5.98 -2.33
CA PRO A 111 -3.30 7.38 -1.88
C PRO A 111 -1.88 7.96 -1.92
N PHE A 112 -1.27 7.98 -3.10
CA PHE A 112 -0.02 8.68 -3.35
C PHE A 112 -0.35 10.03 -4.00
N TYR A 113 -0.52 11.07 -3.19
CA TYR A 113 -0.95 12.38 -3.71
C TYR A 113 0.21 13.26 -4.14
N HIS A 114 1.42 12.94 -3.69
CA HIS A 114 2.65 13.69 -3.94
C HIS A 114 3.70 12.81 -4.65
N PHE A 115 3.24 11.81 -5.41
CA PHE A 115 4.08 10.97 -6.24
C PHE A 115 3.42 10.76 -7.60
N LEU A 116 4.00 11.37 -8.63
CA LEU A 116 3.55 11.29 -10.04
C LEU A 116 2.02 11.37 -10.21
N PRO A 117 1.34 12.43 -9.72
CA PRO A 117 -0.13 12.52 -9.83
C PRO A 117 -0.62 12.40 -11.28
N ALA A 118 -1.82 11.84 -11.45
CA ALA A 118 -2.47 11.46 -12.71
C ALA A 118 -1.82 10.29 -13.46
N SER A 119 -0.74 9.70 -12.93
CA SER A 119 -0.09 8.55 -13.54
C SER A 119 -0.83 7.23 -13.30
N LEU A 120 -0.54 6.25 -14.16
CA LEU A 120 -0.99 4.87 -13.99
C LEU A 120 0.11 4.03 -13.33
N ALA A 121 -0.30 3.16 -12.41
CA ALA A 121 0.57 2.14 -11.84
C ALA A 121 0.05 0.72 -12.14
N PHE A 122 0.96 -0.15 -12.56
CA PHE A 122 0.70 -1.58 -12.71
C PHE A 122 0.75 -2.25 -11.34
N SER A 123 -0.41 -2.63 -10.83
CA SER A 123 -0.59 -3.12 -9.47
C SER A 123 -0.59 -4.62 -9.38
N ILE A 124 0.20 -5.15 -8.45
CA ILE A 124 0.26 -6.59 -8.19
C ILE A 124 0.17 -6.89 -6.69
N SER A 125 -0.36 -8.06 -6.37
CA SER A 125 -0.37 -8.62 -5.02
C SER A 125 -0.37 -10.14 -5.06
N THR A 126 0.10 -10.75 -3.98
CA THR A 126 0.08 -12.19 -3.76
C THR A 126 -0.81 -12.52 -2.56
N ALA A 127 -1.15 -13.79 -2.40
CA ALA A 127 -1.82 -14.25 -1.18
C ALA A 127 -0.93 -14.08 0.05
N GLY A 128 -1.54 -14.00 1.24
CA GLY A 128 -0.88 -13.94 2.54
C GLY A 128 -0.63 -12.53 3.08
N CYS A 129 -0.37 -12.46 4.38
CA CYS A 129 -0.06 -11.21 5.09
C CYS A 129 0.63 -11.52 6.43
N ASN A 130 1.52 -10.64 6.88
CA ASN A 130 2.17 -10.79 8.18
C ASN A 130 1.40 -10.12 9.34
N LEU A 131 0.18 -9.64 9.07
CA LEU A 131 -0.79 -9.11 10.02
C LEU A 131 -2.17 -9.76 9.81
N ASN A 132 -3.05 -9.63 10.80
CA ASN A 132 -4.44 -10.11 10.73
C ASN A 132 -5.39 -8.99 11.20
N CYS A 133 -5.53 -7.96 10.38
CA CYS A 133 -6.40 -6.82 10.65
C CYS A 133 -7.88 -7.22 10.55
N LYS A 134 -8.64 -7.06 11.64
CA LYS A 134 -10.07 -7.41 11.70
C LYS A 134 -10.97 -6.62 10.74
N TYR A 135 -10.48 -5.51 10.19
CA TYR A 135 -11.15 -4.66 9.21
C TYR A 135 -10.51 -4.73 7.81
N CYS A 136 -9.67 -5.74 7.53
CA CYS A 136 -8.97 -5.82 6.25
C CYS A 136 -9.95 -5.85 5.07
N GLN A 137 -9.82 -4.91 4.14
CA GLN A 137 -10.66 -4.84 2.93
C GLN A 137 -10.30 -5.94 1.92
N ASN A 138 -9.06 -6.42 1.94
CA ASN A 138 -8.53 -7.46 1.05
C ASN A 138 -8.33 -8.79 1.81
N TRP A 139 -9.20 -9.10 2.77
CA TRP A 139 -9.06 -10.28 3.63
C TRP A 139 -9.07 -11.60 2.84
N GLN A 140 -9.74 -11.64 1.69
CA GLN A 140 -9.84 -12.81 0.81
C GLN A 140 -8.50 -13.22 0.19
N ILE A 141 -7.54 -12.29 0.07
CA ILE A 141 -6.18 -12.61 -0.39
C ILE A 141 -5.17 -12.53 0.76
N SER A 142 -5.35 -11.62 1.72
CA SER A 142 -4.39 -11.42 2.80
C SER A 142 -4.45 -12.49 3.90
N GLN A 143 -5.62 -13.12 4.11
CA GLN A 143 -5.82 -14.16 5.13
C GLN A 143 -5.90 -15.57 4.53
N TYR A 144 -5.56 -15.70 3.25
CA TYR A 144 -5.57 -16.95 2.49
C TYR A 144 -4.14 -17.34 2.15
N ARG A 145 -3.90 -18.64 2.04
CA ARG A 145 -2.63 -19.18 1.54
C ARG A 145 -2.63 -19.19 0.00
N PRO A 146 -1.44 -19.24 -0.64
CA PRO A 146 -1.34 -19.25 -2.09
C PRO A 146 -2.11 -20.37 -2.80
N GLU A 147 -2.30 -21.52 -2.16
CA GLU A 147 -3.09 -22.65 -2.71
C GLU A 147 -4.61 -22.40 -2.67
N GLN A 148 -5.05 -21.37 -1.94
CA GLN A 148 -6.45 -21.04 -1.72
C GLN A 148 -6.91 -19.85 -2.56
N THR A 149 -6.04 -19.29 -3.39
CA THR A 149 -6.32 -18.17 -4.28
C THR A 149 -6.08 -18.57 -5.73
N ASP A 150 -6.81 -17.93 -6.64
CA ASP A 150 -6.57 -18.09 -8.07
C ASP A 150 -5.40 -17.18 -8.48
N ASN A 151 -4.30 -17.81 -8.87
CA ASN A 151 -3.06 -17.12 -9.18
C ASN A 151 -2.71 -17.22 -10.66
N VAL A 152 -1.93 -16.26 -11.13
CA VAL A 152 -1.37 -16.25 -12.49
C VAL A 152 0.15 -16.27 -12.41
N TYR A 153 0.78 -16.96 -13.35
CA TYR A 153 2.23 -16.91 -13.47
C TYR A 153 2.65 -15.61 -14.14
N ALA A 154 3.39 -14.79 -13.40
CA ALA A 154 3.92 -13.52 -13.86
C ALA A 154 5.34 -13.32 -13.31
N PRO A 155 6.39 -13.75 -14.03
CA PRO A 155 7.75 -13.49 -13.61
C PRO A 155 8.08 -11.98 -13.65
N PRO A 156 9.06 -11.52 -12.87
CA PRO A 156 9.47 -10.11 -12.80
C PRO A 156 9.62 -9.41 -14.17
N GLU A 157 10.22 -10.08 -15.15
CA GLU A 157 10.40 -9.56 -16.51
C GLU A 157 9.07 -9.31 -17.21
N MET A 158 8.11 -10.24 -17.06
CA MET A 158 6.77 -10.11 -17.64
C MET A 158 6.00 -8.95 -17.00
N VAL A 159 6.13 -8.76 -15.68
CA VAL A 159 5.50 -7.63 -14.98
C VAL A 159 6.00 -6.30 -15.53
N VAL A 160 7.33 -6.15 -15.66
CA VAL A 160 7.95 -4.91 -16.15
C VAL A 160 7.60 -4.66 -17.62
N ASP A 161 7.73 -5.66 -18.48
CA ASP A 161 7.36 -5.56 -19.90
C ASP A 161 5.87 -5.20 -20.07
N THR A 162 4.98 -5.80 -19.28
CA THR A 162 3.56 -5.48 -19.30
C THR A 162 3.31 -4.04 -18.83
N ALA A 163 3.95 -3.60 -17.76
CA ALA A 163 3.85 -2.22 -17.27
C ALA A 163 4.26 -1.20 -18.36
N GLN A 164 5.37 -1.46 -19.06
CA GLN A 164 5.83 -0.62 -20.18
C GLN A 164 4.83 -0.60 -21.34
N LYS A 165 4.38 -1.78 -21.80
CA LYS A 165 3.39 -1.91 -22.88
C LYS A 165 2.07 -1.19 -22.57
N ARG A 166 1.71 -1.15 -21.29
CA ARG A 166 0.49 -0.49 -20.79
C ARG A 166 0.70 0.98 -20.43
N LYS A 167 1.90 1.52 -20.65
CA LYS A 167 2.27 2.92 -20.35
C LYS A 167 2.07 3.29 -18.88
N CYS A 168 2.24 2.31 -17.98
CA CYS A 168 2.31 2.59 -16.56
C CYS A 168 3.67 3.22 -16.25
N GLN A 169 3.70 4.25 -15.41
CA GLN A 169 4.94 4.88 -14.98
C GLN A 169 5.58 4.16 -13.79
N SER A 170 4.76 3.40 -13.05
CA SER A 170 5.20 2.66 -11.89
C SER A 170 4.59 1.26 -11.80
N ILE A 171 5.23 0.40 -11.04
CA ILE A 171 4.67 -0.84 -10.52
C ILE A 171 4.34 -0.61 -9.05
N ALA A 172 3.11 -0.95 -8.66
CA ALA A 172 2.63 -0.82 -7.30
C ALA A 172 2.47 -2.19 -6.64
N TYR A 173 3.28 -2.45 -5.62
CA TYR A 173 3.16 -3.62 -4.76
C TYR A 173 2.14 -3.28 -3.66
N THR A 174 0.96 -3.91 -3.67
CA THR A 174 -0.20 -3.43 -2.89
C THR A 174 -1.19 -4.55 -2.50
N TYR A 175 -2.43 -4.17 -2.15
CA TYR A 175 -3.61 -4.94 -1.71
C TYR A 175 -3.46 -5.74 -0.41
N ALA A 176 -2.73 -6.86 -0.43
CA ALA A 176 -2.42 -7.64 0.77
C ALA A 176 -1.28 -6.97 1.55
N GLU A 177 -0.08 -7.57 1.58
CA GLU A 177 1.08 -6.99 2.26
C GLU A 177 2.37 -7.25 1.46
N PRO A 178 2.97 -6.24 0.82
CA PRO A 178 4.19 -6.40 0.02
C PRO A 178 5.37 -7.06 0.70
N ILE A 179 5.50 -6.89 2.02
CA ILE A 179 6.66 -7.42 2.74
C ILE A 179 6.71 -8.95 2.69
N ILE A 180 5.57 -9.65 2.56
CA ILE A 180 5.58 -11.12 2.54
C ILE A 180 6.03 -11.71 1.19
N TYR A 181 5.91 -10.96 0.09
CA TYR A 181 6.42 -11.32 -1.24
C TYR A 181 7.69 -10.52 -1.60
N TYR A 182 8.52 -10.28 -0.59
CA TYR A 182 9.74 -9.48 -0.63
C TYR A 182 10.64 -9.77 -1.83
N GLU A 183 10.96 -11.05 -2.09
CA GLU A 183 11.87 -11.45 -3.16
C GLU A 183 11.30 -11.12 -4.54
N TYR A 184 9.99 -11.32 -4.71
CA TYR A 184 9.30 -11.02 -5.97
C TYR A 184 9.25 -9.52 -6.23
N MET A 185 8.94 -8.73 -5.20
CA MET A 185 8.98 -7.27 -5.25
C MET A 185 10.38 -6.76 -5.57
N LEU A 186 11.41 -7.26 -4.89
CA LEU A 186 12.80 -6.83 -5.05
C LEU A 186 13.33 -7.13 -6.45
N ASP A 187 13.13 -8.35 -6.94
CA ASP A 187 13.55 -8.75 -8.30
C ASP A 187 12.85 -7.89 -9.35
N THR A 188 11.54 -7.67 -9.21
CA THR A 188 10.74 -6.83 -10.12
C THR A 188 11.18 -5.37 -10.09
N ALA A 189 11.44 -4.81 -8.90
CA ALA A 189 11.89 -3.42 -8.75
C ALA A 189 13.28 -3.18 -9.35
N LYS A 190 14.20 -4.13 -9.17
CA LYS A 190 15.55 -4.10 -9.78
C LYS A 190 15.48 -4.08 -11.31
N ILE A 191 14.58 -4.85 -11.92
CA ILE A 191 14.38 -4.86 -13.37
C ILE A 191 13.67 -3.57 -13.82
N GLY A 192 12.60 -3.16 -13.13
CA GLY A 192 11.84 -1.94 -13.43
C GLY A 192 12.75 -0.71 -13.53
N ARG A 193 13.64 -0.52 -12.54
CA ARG A 193 14.58 0.61 -12.52
C ARG A 193 15.49 0.66 -13.76
N LYS A 194 15.98 -0.49 -14.25
CA LYS A 194 16.82 -0.55 -15.47
C LYS A 194 16.08 -0.08 -16.73
N THR A 195 14.74 -0.15 -16.70
CA THR A 195 13.87 0.19 -17.83
C THR A 195 13.14 1.53 -17.67
N GLY A 196 13.45 2.27 -16.59
CA GLY A 196 12.80 3.56 -16.27
C GLY A 196 11.44 3.46 -15.59
N ILE A 197 10.94 2.25 -15.31
CA ILE A 197 9.70 2.03 -14.56
C ILE A 197 9.96 2.17 -13.06
N LYS A 198 9.19 3.04 -12.41
CA LYS A 198 9.28 3.32 -10.97
C LYS A 198 8.66 2.20 -10.14
N SER A 199 9.05 2.08 -8.88
CA SER A 199 8.47 1.10 -7.95
C SER A 199 7.88 1.78 -6.73
N VAL A 200 6.61 1.48 -6.42
CA VAL A 200 5.93 1.99 -5.22
C VAL A 200 5.38 0.87 -4.35
N VAL A 201 5.48 1.05 -3.04
CA VAL A 201 5.06 0.04 -2.05
C VAL A 201 3.93 0.58 -1.19
N VAL A 202 2.83 -0.14 -1.09
CA VAL A 202 1.70 0.16 -0.20
C VAL A 202 1.65 -0.92 0.88
N SER A 203 2.13 -0.61 2.09
CA SER A 203 2.42 -1.61 3.12
C SER A 203 1.94 -1.18 4.51
N ALA A 204 1.75 -2.15 5.41
CA ALA A 204 1.61 -1.90 6.83
C ALA A 204 2.92 -1.51 7.54
N GLY A 205 4.06 -1.57 6.87
CA GLY A 205 5.36 -1.21 7.44
C GLY A 205 5.83 -2.16 8.55
N TYR A 206 5.29 -3.38 8.61
CA TYR A 206 5.66 -4.38 9.61
C TYR A 206 6.85 -5.23 9.11
N ILE A 207 8.04 -4.63 9.12
CA ILE A 207 9.29 -5.17 8.55
C ILE A 207 10.46 -4.86 9.50
N HIS A 208 11.52 -5.68 9.48
CA HIS A 208 12.77 -5.35 10.18
C HIS A 208 13.58 -4.28 9.43
N THR A 209 14.46 -3.58 10.15
CA THR A 209 15.23 -2.46 9.59
C THR A 209 16.15 -2.90 8.44
N ASP A 210 16.86 -4.01 8.57
CA ASP A 210 17.82 -4.47 7.55
C ASP A 210 17.13 -4.81 6.21
N PRO A 211 16.08 -5.65 6.16
CA PRO A 211 15.36 -5.89 4.92
C PRO A 211 14.70 -4.63 4.36
N LEU A 212 14.27 -3.69 5.22
CA LEU A 212 13.75 -2.40 4.75
C LEU A 212 14.85 -1.56 4.09
N LYS A 213 16.06 -1.51 4.64
CA LYS A 213 17.18 -0.75 4.07
C LYS A 213 17.56 -1.25 2.68
N GLU A 214 17.66 -2.57 2.48
CA GLU A 214 17.89 -3.13 1.14
C GLU A 214 16.73 -2.79 0.19
N LEU A 215 15.48 -2.88 0.65
CA LEU A 215 14.32 -2.55 -0.19
C LEU A 215 14.36 -1.08 -0.65
N CYS A 216 14.72 -0.17 0.26
CA CYS A 216 14.83 1.28 0.00
C CYS A 216 15.80 1.61 -1.15
N GLU A 217 16.80 0.77 -1.43
CA GLU A 217 17.73 0.97 -2.56
C GLU A 217 17.06 0.75 -3.92
N THR A 218 15.91 0.08 -3.94
CA THR A 218 15.25 -0.40 -5.16
C THR A 218 13.87 0.21 -5.40
N VAL A 219 13.25 0.83 -4.41
CA VAL A 219 11.92 1.46 -4.56
C VAL A 219 12.04 2.99 -4.66
N ASP A 220 11.00 3.64 -5.18
CA ASP A 220 10.96 5.09 -5.38
C ASP A 220 10.03 5.79 -4.40
N ALA A 221 8.96 5.13 -3.95
CA ALA A 221 8.08 5.63 -2.91
C ALA A 221 7.42 4.52 -2.08
N VAL A 222 7.15 4.82 -0.82
CA VAL A 222 6.50 3.90 0.11
C VAL A 222 5.38 4.61 0.85
N LYS A 223 4.17 4.08 0.75
CA LYS A 223 3.04 4.53 1.55
C LYS A 223 2.81 3.53 2.67
N ILE A 224 2.82 4.03 3.90
CA ILE A 224 2.62 3.23 5.11
C ILE A 224 1.22 3.44 5.63
N ASP A 225 0.48 2.35 5.76
CA ASP A 225 -0.74 2.31 6.55
C ASP A 225 -0.37 2.28 8.04
N LEU A 226 -0.32 3.43 8.70
CA LEU A 226 -0.16 3.55 10.15
C LEU A 226 -1.55 3.36 10.76
N LYS A 227 -1.83 2.14 11.24
CA LYS A 227 -3.20 1.68 11.49
C LYS A 227 -3.94 2.38 12.64
N ALA A 228 -3.16 2.91 13.57
CA ALA A 228 -3.57 3.61 14.78
C ALA A 228 -2.29 4.17 15.42
N PHE A 229 -2.41 5.10 16.37
CA PHE A 229 -1.30 5.53 17.22
C PHE A 229 -1.41 4.88 18.62
N SER A 230 -1.83 3.61 18.64
CA SER A 230 -2.11 2.85 19.86
C SER A 230 -1.61 1.41 19.74
N ASP A 231 -0.70 1.00 20.64
CA ASP A 231 -0.20 -0.38 20.67
C ASP A 231 -1.31 -1.39 21.05
N LYS A 232 -2.31 -0.95 21.82
CA LYS A 232 -3.51 -1.74 22.12
C LYS A 232 -4.26 -2.10 20.83
N PHE A 233 -4.49 -1.12 19.96
CA PHE A 233 -5.14 -1.34 18.66
C PHE A 233 -4.35 -2.36 17.84
N TYR A 234 -3.03 -2.20 17.74
CA TYR A 234 -2.18 -3.14 17.00
C TYR A 234 -2.28 -4.57 17.53
N LYS A 235 -2.24 -4.77 18.86
CA LYS A 235 -2.33 -6.09 19.48
C LYS A 235 -3.70 -6.74 19.28
N GLU A 236 -4.78 -5.99 19.50
CA GLU A 236 -6.14 -6.52 19.54
C GLU A 236 -6.79 -6.63 18.16
N ILE A 237 -6.48 -5.68 17.27
CA ILE A 237 -7.13 -5.51 15.96
C ILE A 237 -6.24 -6.02 14.82
N CYS A 238 -4.92 -5.82 14.88
CA CYS A 238 -4.00 -6.18 13.79
C CYS A 238 -3.17 -7.43 14.05
N LYS A 239 -3.12 -7.92 15.31
CA LYS A 239 -2.17 -8.94 15.76
C LYS A 239 -0.72 -8.54 15.52
N GLY A 240 -0.38 -7.27 15.74
CA GLY A 240 0.96 -6.71 15.61
C GLY A 240 1.32 -5.81 16.79
N THR A 241 2.31 -4.95 16.59
CA THR A 241 2.76 -3.92 17.56
C THR A 241 3.04 -2.61 16.81
N LEU A 242 2.89 -1.46 17.49
CA LEU A 242 3.04 -0.15 16.85
C LEU A 242 4.51 0.18 16.54
N GLN A 243 5.41 -0.08 17.48
CA GLN A 243 6.80 0.39 17.42
C GLN A 243 7.55 0.01 16.14
N PRO A 244 7.42 -1.22 15.59
CA PRO A 244 8.08 -1.55 14.32
C PRO A 244 7.63 -0.69 13.14
N VAL A 245 6.36 -0.28 13.08
CA VAL A 245 5.85 0.59 12.01
C VAL A 245 6.42 2.01 12.13
N LEU A 246 6.55 2.51 13.37
CA LEU A 246 7.22 3.79 13.63
C LEU A 246 8.71 3.75 13.25
N ASN A 247 9.38 2.62 13.49
CA ASN A 247 10.78 2.41 13.07
C ASN A 247 10.91 2.38 11.54
N THR A 248 9.95 1.75 10.84
CA THR A 248 9.87 1.77 9.38
C THR A 248 9.80 3.20 8.85
N LEU A 249 8.89 4.02 9.37
CA LEU A 249 8.76 5.42 8.95
C LEU A 249 10.04 6.24 9.19
N LYS A 250 10.69 6.07 10.34
CA LYS A 250 11.99 6.70 10.62
C LYS A 250 13.07 6.26 9.63
N THR A 251 13.11 4.97 9.31
CA THR A 251 14.07 4.41 8.35
C THR A 251 13.81 4.94 6.94
N LEU A 252 12.56 5.05 6.51
CA LEU A 252 12.21 5.63 5.21
C LEU A 252 12.70 7.08 5.07
N LYS A 253 12.56 7.88 6.14
CA LYS A 253 13.13 9.23 6.20
C LYS A 253 14.65 9.22 6.12
N GLU A 254 15.32 8.39 6.92
CA GLU A 254 16.78 8.26 6.93
C GLU A 254 17.33 7.89 5.54
N MET A 255 16.65 6.95 4.87
CA MET A 255 17.00 6.48 3.53
C MET A 255 16.55 7.43 2.41
N LYS A 256 15.88 8.55 2.74
CA LYS A 256 15.37 9.56 1.79
C LYS A 256 14.45 8.98 0.71
N VAL A 257 13.70 7.93 1.04
CA VAL A 257 12.66 7.40 0.18
C VAL A 257 11.39 8.24 0.37
N TRP A 258 10.74 8.62 -0.73
CA TRP A 258 9.49 9.38 -0.64
C TRP A 258 8.45 8.54 0.10
N HIS A 259 7.75 9.13 1.07
CA HIS A 259 6.74 8.39 1.82
C HIS A 259 5.56 9.24 2.21
N GLU A 260 4.41 8.56 2.29
CA GLU A 260 3.12 9.12 2.71
C GLU A 260 2.50 8.17 3.75
N ILE A 261 1.66 8.72 4.63
CA ILE A 261 1.03 7.97 5.72
C ILE A 261 -0.46 7.94 5.51
N VAL A 262 -1.07 6.77 5.64
CA VAL A 262 -2.53 6.64 5.72
C VAL A 262 -2.91 6.07 7.08
N ASP A 263 -3.85 6.73 7.74
CA ASP A 263 -4.59 6.22 8.89
C ASP A 263 -6.05 5.99 8.44
N LEU A 264 -6.51 4.75 8.53
CA LEU A 264 -7.92 4.43 8.30
C LEU A 264 -8.66 4.53 9.64
N VAL A 265 -9.53 5.53 9.76
CA VAL A 265 -10.17 5.88 11.02
C VAL A 265 -11.35 4.96 11.27
N VAL A 266 -11.22 4.00 12.18
CA VAL A 266 -12.26 3.05 12.58
C VAL A 266 -13.01 3.59 13.81
N PRO A 267 -14.33 3.80 13.73
CA PRO A 267 -15.09 4.35 14.85
C PRO A 267 -14.89 3.60 16.15
N THR A 268 -14.82 4.32 17.26
CA THR A 268 -14.60 3.84 18.64
C THR A 268 -13.24 3.18 18.92
N LEU A 269 -12.37 3.02 17.91
CA LEU A 269 -11.13 2.26 18.04
C LEU A 269 -9.88 3.12 17.90
N ASN A 270 -9.83 4.05 16.93
CA ASN A 270 -8.72 4.98 16.71
C ASN A 270 -9.20 6.37 16.25
N ASP A 271 -10.39 6.80 16.71
CA ASP A 271 -11.07 8.01 16.24
C ASP A 271 -11.14 9.14 17.28
N THR A 272 -10.23 9.14 18.25
CA THR A 272 -10.20 10.17 19.31
C THR A 272 -9.32 11.36 18.92
N GLU A 273 -9.71 12.56 19.34
CA GLU A 273 -8.92 13.79 19.12
C GLU A 273 -7.50 13.71 19.68
N ALA A 274 -7.34 13.06 20.85
CA ALA A 274 -6.04 12.84 21.47
C ALA A 274 -5.13 11.98 20.58
N GLU A 275 -5.66 10.90 20.02
CA GLU A 275 -4.90 10.03 19.14
C GLU A 275 -4.51 10.72 17.82
N PHE A 276 -5.40 11.52 17.23
CA PHE A 276 -5.06 12.34 16.05
C PHE A 276 -3.94 13.34 16.35
N LYS A 277 -4.00 13.99 17.52
CA LYS A 277 -2.98 14.94 17.96
C LYS A 277 -1.63 14.27 18.18
N ASP A 278 -1.62 13.10 18.83
CA ASP A 278 -0.39 12.35 19.11
C ASP A 278 0.26 11.84 17.81
N LEU A 279 -0.55 11.31 16.88
CA LEU A 279 -0.12 10.91 15.55
C LEU A 279 0.52 12.08 14.78
N ALA A 280 -0.18 13.22 14.72
CA ALA A 280 0.30 14.40 14.01
C ALA A 280 1.57 14.95 14.63
N LYS A 281 1.62 15.06 15.97
CA LYS A 281 2.79 15.56 16.70
C LYS A 281 4.00 14.66 16.47
N TRP A 282 3.81 13.35 16.58
CA TRP A 282 4.88 12.40 16.30
C TRP A 282 5.39 12.52 14.86
N THR A 283 4.48 12.68 13.90
CA THR A 283 4.83 12.87 12.48
C THR A 283 5.67 14.13 12.28
N VAL A 284 5.26 15.27 12.84
CA VAL A 284 6.05 16.52 12.75
C VAL A 284 7.42 16.35 13.41
N ASP A 285 7.45 15.84 14.65
CA ASP A 285 8.68 15.75 15.44
C ASP A 285 9.70 14.76 14.83
N ASN A 286 9.25 13.67 14.20
CA ASN A 286 10.12 12.60 13.72
C ASN A 286 10.33 12.62 12.21
N LEU A 287 9.33 13.04 11.42
CA LEU A 287 9.34 12.98 9.95
C LEU A 287 9.38 14.37 9.31
N GLY A 288 8.76 15.35 9.94
CA GLY A 288 8.71 16.74 9.49
C GLY A 288 7.31 17.15 9.02
N PRO A 289 7.06 18.46 8.85
CA PRO A 289 5.72 18.98 8.55
C PRO A 289 5.23 18.68 7.13
N ASP A 290 6.13 18.24 6.26
CA ASP A 290 5.91 18.10 4.82
C ASP A 290 5.51 16.68 4.39
N VAL A 291 5.47 15.70 5.31
CA VAL A 291 5.02 14.33 5.01
C VAL A 291 3.49 14.32 4.91
N PRO A 292 2.93 13.90 3.76
CA PRO A 292 1.48 13.77 3.61
C PRO A 292 0.89 12.77 4.61
N LEU A 293 -0.16 13.21 5.31
CA LEU A 293 -0.97 12.38 6.19
C LEU A 293 -2.41 12.31 5.66
N HIS A 294 -2.91 11.10 5.49
CA HIS A 294 -4.23 10.83 4.93
C HIS A 294 -5.12 10.16 5.97
N PHE A 295 -6.28 10.73 6.25
CA PHE A 295 -7.32 10.08 7.04
C PHE A 295 -8.38 9.47 6.14
N SER A 296 -8.50 8.16 6.12
CA SER A 296 -9.45 7.47 5.25
C SER A 296 -10.68 7.01 6.01
N LYS A 297 -11.85 7.15 5.38
CA LYS A 297 -13.11 6.59 5.88
C LYS A 297 -13.06 5.06 5.94
N PHE A 298 -13.46 4.50 7.07
CA PHE A 298 -13.77 3.08 7.26
C PHE A 298 -15.20 2.77 6.80
N HIS A 299 -15.36 1.56 6.28
CA HIS A 299 -16.63 0.93 5.98
C HIS A 299 -16.69 -0.45 6.64
N PRO A 300 -17.83 -0.86 7.21
CA PRO A 300 -17.98 -2.15 7.90
C PRO A 300 -17.60 -3.32 7.01
N THR A 301 -16.54 -4.04 7.37
CA THR A 301 -15.98 -5.11 6.56
C THR A 301 -15.34 -6.20 7.40
N TYR A 302 -15.09 -7.34 6.77
CA TYR A 302 -14.47 -8.54 7.34
C TYR A 302 -15.07 -8.94 8.70
N GLN A 303 -14.37 -8.75 9.82
CA GLN A 303 -14.83 -9.11 11.16
C GLN A 303 -15.44 -7.93 11.93
N LEU A 304 -15.23 -6.68 11.50
CA LEU A 304 -15.78 -5.48 12.14
C LEU A 304 -17.05 -4.98 11.44
N LYS A 305 -18.03 -5.87 11.24
CA LYS A 305 -19.30 -5.53 10.56
C LYS A 305 -20.30 -4.79 11.46
N ASN A 306 -20.05 -4.76 12.76
CA ASN A 306 -20.95 -4.21 13.78
C ASN A 306 -20.69 -2.72 14.09
N LEU A 307 -19.62 -2.13 13.55
CA LEU A 307 -19.33 -0.70 13.67
C LEU A 307 -19.99 0.07 12.52
N PRO A 308 -20.28 1.37 12.66
CA PRO A 308 -20.76 2.18 11.54
C PRO A 308 -19.60 2.59 10.61
N ASP A 309 -19.97 3.12 9.45
CA ASP A 309 -19.09 3.97 8.65
C ASP A 309 -18.46 5.09 9.50
N THR A 310 -17.22 5.50 9.22
CA THR A 310 -16.66 6.71 9.86
C THR A 310 -17.49 7.93 9.48
N PRO A 311 -17.98 8.72 10.46
CA PRO A 311 -18.61 9.99 10.16
C PRO A 311 -17.63 10.93 9.45
N LEU A 312 -18.09 11.63 8.41
CA LEU A 312 -17.27 12.63 7.71
C LEU A 312 -16.69 13.66 8.68
N LYS A 313 -17.50 14.07 9.66
CA LYS A 313 -17.10 15.05 10.67
C LYS A 313 -15.87 14.61 11.47
N THR A 314 -15.74 13.33 11.75
CA THR A 314 -14.56 12.77 12.45
C THR A 314 -13.29 12.99 11.63
N LEU A 315 -13.35 12.77 10.32
CA LEU A 315 -12.22 12.97 9.41
C LEU A 315 -11.86 14.46 9.27
N GLU A 316 -12.87 15.34 9.21
CA GLU A 316 -12.66 16.79 9.22
C GLU A 316 -11.94 17.25 10.50
N ILE A 317 -12.33 16.72 11.66
CA ILE A 317 -11.69 17.00 12.95
C ILE A 317 -10.23 16.50 12.94
N ALA A 318 -9.99 15.26 12.50
CA ALA A 318 -8.64 14.70 12.38
C ALA A 318 -7.74 15.58 11.50
N ARG A 319 -8.27 16.03 10.35
CA ARG A 319 -7.58 16.94 9.43
C ARG A 319 -7.26 18.27 10.09
N GLN A 320 -8.24 18.90 10.73
CA GLN A 320 -8.07 20.19 11.38
C GLN A 320 -6.99 20.13 12.47
N ILE A 321 -7.10 19.17 13.40
CA ILE A 321 -6.13 18.98 14.49
C ILE A 321 -4.72 18.78 13.94
N SER A 322 -4.58 17.94 12.91
CA SER A 322 -3.28 17.63 12.31
C SER A 322 -2.63 18.86 11.66
N MET A 323 -3.43 19.70 11.00
CA MET A 323 -2.96 20.96 10.42
C MET A 323 -2.59 21.99 11.51
N GLU A 324 -3.37 22.08 12.59
CA GLU A 324 -3.08 22.95 13.75
C GLU A 324 -1.78 22.56 14.48
N VAL A 325 -1.47 21.26 14.52
CA VAL A 325 -0.20 20.76 15.06
C VAL A 325 1.00 21.13 14.18
N GLY A 326 0.76 21.40 12.89
CA GLY A 326 1.78 21.92 11.97
C GLY A 326 2.04 21.05 10.73
N LEU A 327 1.19 20.07 10.42
CA LEU A 327 1.30 19.35 9.15
C LEU A 327 0.77 20.21 7.99
N ASN A 328 1.57 20.30 6.92
CA ASN A 328 1.26 21.12 5.74
C ASN A 328 0.27 20.45 4.78
N TYR A 329 0.28 19.11 4.73
CA TYR A 329 -0.46 18.32 3.75
C TYR A 329 -1.24 17.22 4.46
N VAL A 330 -2.50 17.55 4.78
CA VAL A 330 -3.42 16.62 5.44
C VAL A 330 -4.66 16.42 4.57
N TYR A 331 -4.91 15.16 4.23
CA TYR A 331 -5.95 14.73 3.31
C TYR A 331 -7.00 13.92 4.01
N ILE A 332 -8.22 13.92 3.46
CA ILE A 332 -9.24 12.93 3.82
C ILE A 332 -9.64 12.14 2.58
N GLY A 333 -9.81 10.83 2.73
CA GLY A 333 -10.09 9.90 1.63
C GLY A 333 -11.35 9.07 1.85
N ASN A 334 -11.84 8.43 0.79
CA ASN A 334 -13.09 7.65 0.78
C ASN A 334 -14.33 8.49 1.19
N VAL A 335 -14.32 9.77 0.84
CA VAL A 335 -15.43 10.71 1.04
C VAL A 335 -15.96 11.18 -0.32
N ASN A 336 -16.93 12.10 -0.30
CA ASN A 336 -17.47 12.69 -1.53
C ASN A 336 -16.34 13.19 -2.45
N PRO A 337 -16.40 12.90 -3.77
CA PRO A 337 -15.32 13.22 -4.71
C PRO A 337 -14.89 14.69 -4.73
N ASP A 338 -15.83 15.64 -4.55
CA ASP A 338 -15.54 17.09 -4.57
C ASP A 338 -15.13 17.67 -3.19
N HIS A 339 -14.92 16.83 -2.17
CA HIS A 339 -14.57 17.34 -0.84
C HIS A 339 -13.21 18.06 -0.85
N GLU A 340 -13.13 19.24 -0.26
CA GLU A 340 -11.92 20.09 -0.30
C GLU A 340 -10.66 19.40 0.26
N GLY A 341 -10.84 18.55 1.28
CA GLY A 341 -9.77 17.76 1.88
C GLY A 341 -9.14 16.71 0.95
N ASN A 342 -9.63 16.51 -0.28
CA ASN A 342 -8.94 15.72 -1.32
C ASN A 342 -7.88 16.53 -2.08
N ASN A 343 -7.96 17.86 -2.05
CA ASN A 343 -7.17 18.75 -2.90
C ASN A 343 -5.84 19.11 -2.24
N THR A 344 -4.82 19.32 -3.07
CA THR A 344 -3.51 19.81 -2.60
C THR A 344 -3.50 21.33 -2.65
N TYR A 345 -3.15 21.97 -1.53
CA TYR A 345 -3.00 23.42 -1.41
C TYR A 345 -1.55 23.79 -1.16
N CYS A 346 -1.12 24.97 -1.63
CA CYS A 346 0.23 25.46 -1.34
C CYS A 346 0.37 25.79 0.15
N SER A 347 1.35 25.20 0.83
CA SER A 347 1.60 25.48 2.26
C SER A 347 1.97 26.94 2.57
N LYS A 348 2.41 27.72 1.56
CA LYS A 348 2.80 29.12 1.72
C LYS A 348 1.70 30.13 1.37
N CYS A 349 1.03 29.96 0.23
CA CYS A 349 0.05 30.94 -0.26
C CYS A 349 -1.39 30.42 -0.26
N HIS A 350 -1.62 29.20 0.22
CA HIS A 350 -2.92 28.54 0.39
C HIS A 350 -3.80 28.40 -0.86
N LYS A 351 -3.28 28.77 -2.04
CA LYS A 351 -3.96 28.51 -3.32
C LYS A 351 -4.00 27.02 -3.59
N MET A 352 -5.14 26.55 -4.10
CA MET A 352 -5.31 25.17 -4.59
C MET A 352 -4.36 24.93 -5.77
N LEU A 353 -3.53 23.90 -5.65
CA LEU A 353 -2.56 23.48 -6.66
C LEU A 353 -3.08 22.28 -7.45
N ILE A 354 -3.63 21.28 -6.75
CA ILE A 354 -4.15 20.08 -7.39
C ILE A 354 -5.60 19.91 -6.99
N GLU A 355 -6.48 19.93 -7.98
CA GLU A 355 -7.91 19.64 -7.82
C GLU A 355 -8.16 18.18 -8.18
N ARG A 356 -8.66 17.41 -7.22
CA ARG A 356 -8.99 16.00 -7.37
C ARG A 356 -10.50 15.80 -7.39
N TYR A 357 -10.95 14.90 -8.24
CA TYR A 357 -12.29 14.37 -8.25
C TYR A 357 -12.23 12.85 -8.21
N SER A 358 -12.42 12.27 -7.02
CA SER A 358 -12.10 10.86 -6.79
C SER A 358 -10.64 10.58 -7.18
N TYR A 359 -10.38 9.65 -8.09
CA TYR A 359 -9.03 9.31 -8.55
C TYR A 359 -8.56 10.10 -9.78
N MET A 360 -9.31 11.10 -10.23
CA MET A 360 -8.94 11.93 -11.39
C MET A 360 -8.40 13.28 -10.94
N ILE A 361 -7.38 13.77 -11.66
CA ILE A 361 -6.87 15.13 -11.51
C ILE A 361 -7.57 16.04 -12.52
N ARG A 362 -8.36 17.00 -12.02
CA ARG A 362 -9.00 18.04 -12.87
C ARG A 362 -8.05 19.18 -13.20
N LYS A 363 -7.11 19.45 -12.30
CA LYS A 363 -6.18 20.57 -12.41
C LYS A 363 -4.89 20.28 -11.66
N ASN A 364 -3.75 20.66 -12.25
CA ASN A 364 -2.44 20.58 -11.62
C ASN A 364 -1.61 21.85 -11.92
N ASP A 365 -1.39 22.67 -10.90
CA ASP A 365 -0.56 23.88 -10.91
C ASP A 365 0.76 23.70 -10.14
N VAL A 366 1.21 22.46 -9.95
CA VAL A 366 2.58 22.17 -9.56
C VAL A 366 3.44 22.12 -10.82
N VAL A 367 4.41 23.03 -10.93
CA VAL A 367 5.31 23.13 -12.08
C VAL A 367 6.74 22.88 -11.59
N ASN A 368 7.40 21.83 -12.09
CA ASN A 368 8.75 21.43 -11.67
C ASN A 368 8.89 21.34 -10.13
N GLY A 369 7.89 20.74 -9.48
CA GLY A 369 7.82 20.61 -8.01
C GLY A 369 7.64 21.92 -7.24
N LYS A 370 7.11 22.98 -7.87
CA LYS A 370 6.86 24.27 -7.24
C LYS A 370 5.44 24.77 -7.49
N CYS A 371 4.91 25.52 -6.53
CA CYS A 371 3.66 26.26 -6.68
C CYS A 371 3.79 27.27 -7.83
N ARG A 372 2.92 27.18 -8.83
CA ARG A 372 2.85 28.12 -9.95
C ARG A 372 2.63 29.58 -9.54
N TYR A 373 2.00 29.80 -8.39
CA TYR A 373 1.56 31.13 -7.96
C TYR A 373 2.59 31.90 -7.13
N CYS A 374 3.39 31.21 -6.30
CA CYS A 374 4.32 31.85 -5.37
C CYS A 374 5.73 31.25 -5.38
N GLY A 375 5.97 30.24 -6.22
CA GLY A 375 7.27 29.58 -6.36
C GLY A 375 7.68 28.68 -5.19
N ASN A 376 6.83 28.52 -4.17
CA ASN A 376 7.11 27.64 -3.03
C ASN A 376 7.35 26.21 -3.49
N LYS A 377 8.40 25.55 -2.99
CA LYS A 377 8.66 24.13 -3.26
C LYS A 377 7.54 23.29 -2.64
N ILE A 378 6.99 22.36 -3.43
CA ILE A 378 6.01 21.40 -2.95
C ILE A 378 6.74 20.06 -2.77
N PRO A 379 6.77 19.49 -1.55
CA PRO A 379 7.47 18.25 -1.29
C PRO A 379 6.79 17.12 -2.04
N GLY A 380 7.53 16.30 -2.77
CA GLY A 380 6.98 15.20 -3.56
C GLY A 380 7.89 14.79 -4.70
N VAL A 381 7.45 13.76 -5.41
CA VAL A 381 8.02 13.33 -6.69
C VAL A 381 7.07 13.78 -7.78
N TRP A 382 7.53 14.69 -8.62
CA TRP A 382 6.75 15.34 -9.67
C TRP A 382 7.40 15.05 -11.04
N GLU A 383 6.60 15.14 -12.10
CA GLU A 383 7.12 15.12 -13.48
C GLU A 383 7.95 16.36 -13.82
#